data_AF-A0A4R2AMM2-F1
#
_entry.id   AF-A0A4R2AMM2-F1
#
_cell.length_a   1.000
_cell.length_b   1.000
_cell.length_c   1.000
_cell.angle_alpha   90.00
_cell.angle_beta   90.00
_cell.angle_gamma   90.00
#
_symmetry.space_group_name_H-M   'P 1'
#
loop_
_entity.id
_entity.type
_entity.pdbx_description
1 polymer ?
#
loop_
_entity_poly.entity_id
_entity_poly.type
_entity_poly.pdbx_seq_one_letter_code
_entity_poly.pdbx_strand_id
1 'polypeptide(L)'
;MAIVITSTGVFAVLDETDGLQNATATPAPPSPSGDADDNDILSSSLPGPFSTRLTSYSLTVDEAALSGYTGANTGANIINITGATATTDLALTGANGAAFPDYETGATSAFSSGLFAVADDGTISEIFLFTDPTNNNIVYGVAGDSGDDPIVFAVYLEEVKTSGITTGAKMWSVLADGYTLAHTTDGSSVAAHDDFLDLTNKLFVSAIAENDFSFANAPSGQNLFMMFGNTTLAILVTG
;
A
#
# COMPACT_ATOMS: atom_id res chain seq x y z
N MET A 1 4.06 4.91 25.45
CA MET A 1 3.82 3.45 25.31
C MET A 1 4.50 3.01 24.03
N ALA A 2 4.99 1.77 23.93
CA ALA A 2 5.50 1.27 22.66
C ALA A 2 4.31 1.12 21.68
N ILE A 3 4.51 1.51 20.42
CA ILE A 3 3.54 1.25 19.37
C ILE A 3 3.55 -0.26 19.10
N VAL A 4 2.37 -0.87 19.02
CA VAL A 4 2.21 -2.27 18.67
C VAL A 4 1.28 -2.35 17.46
N ILE A 5 1.79 -2.95 16.38
CA ILE A 5 1.05 -3.28 15.17
C ILE A 5 0.69 -4.76 15.24
N THR A 6 -0.59 -5.08 15.11
CA THR A 6 -1.10 -6.46 15.09
C THR A 6 -1.85 -6.70 13.78
N SER A 7 -1.43 -7.71 13.01
CA SER A 7 -2.18 -8.13 11.83
C SER A 7 -3.54 -8.71 12.23
N THR A 8 -4.58 -8.40 11.46
CA THR A 8 -5.94 -8.91 11.68
C THR A 8 -6.21 -10.23 10.95
N GLY A 9 -5.34 -10.62 10.00
CA GLY A 9 -5.59 -11.71 9.07
C GLY A 9 -6.62 -11.38 7.97
N VAL A 10 -6.99 -10.10 7.82
CA VAL A 10 -7.77 -9.60 6.68
C VAL A 10 -6.82 -9.36 5.51
N PHE A 11 -7.23 -9.76 4.31
CA PHE A 11 -6.50 -9.58 3.06
C PHE A 11 -7.31 -8.74 2.07
N ALA A 12 -6.67 -8.34 0.97
CA ALA A 12 -7.32 -7.79 -0.21
C ALA A 12 -7.02 -8.75 -1.37
N VAL A 13 -8.06 -9.21 -2.05
CA VAL A 13 -7.97 -9.99 -3.29
C VAL A 13 -8.68 -9.18 -4.37
N LEU A 14 -8.02 -9.02 -5.51
CA LEU A 14 -8.51 -8.33 -6.70
C LEU A 14 -8.78 -9.41 -7.76
N ASP A 15 -9.93 -9.36 -8.45
CA ASP A 15 -10.21 -10.20 -9.62
C ASP A 15 -9.99 -9.39 -10.90
N GLU A 16 -9.14 -9.91 -11.80
CA GLU A 16 -8.78 -9.30 -13.08
C GLU A 16 -9.79 -9.59 -14.21
N THR A 17 -10.93 -10.23 -13.88
CA THR A 17 -11.90 -10.67 -14.88
C THR A 17 -12.96 -9.60 -15.17
N ASP A 18 -12.93 -9.11 -16.41
CA ASP A 18 -13.94 -8.23 -17.00
C ASP A 18 -15.38 -8.72 -16.72
N GLY A 19 -16.16 -7.90 -16.01
CA GLY A 19 -17.60 -8.11 -15.81
C GLY A 19 -17.98 -9.08 -14.67
N LEU A 20 -17.07 -9.39 -13.75
CA LEU A 20 -17.28 -10.27 -12.59
C LEU A 20 -16.97 -9.59 -11.24
N GLN A 21 -17.25 -8.30 -11.14
CA GLN A 21 -17.17 -7.53 -9.89
C GLN A 21 -18.28 -7.99 -8.93
N ASN A 22 -17.97 -8.19 -7.63
CA ASN A 22 -18.84 -8.74 -6.57
C ASN A 22 -20.36 -8.77 -6.85
N ALA A 23 -21.06 -9.79 -6.36
CA ALA A 23 -22.50 -10.02 -6.57
C ALA A 23 -23.49 -8.83 -6.38
N THR A 24 -23.08 -7.73 -5.72
CA THR A 24 -23.89 -6.49 -5.64
C THR A 24 -23.73 -5.57 -6.87
N ALA A 25 -22.56 -5.61 -7.53
CA ALA A 25 -22.29 -4.94 -8.81
C ALA A 25 -22.78 -5.77 -10.02
N THR A 26 -22.76 -7.11 -9.95
CA THR A 26 -23.22 -8.00 -11.04
C THR A 26 -24.28 -9.03 -10.58
N PRO A 27 -25.56 -8.63 -10.46
CA PRO A 27 -26.61 -9.50 -9.89
C PRO A 27 -27.12 -10.64 -10.81
N ALA A 28 -26.42 -10.98 -11.90
CA ALA A 28 -26.95 -11.84 -12.96
C ALA A 28 -26.41 -13.29 -12.91
N PRO A 29 -27.28 -14.32 -12.84
CA PRO A 29 -26.86 -15.72 -12.88
C PRO A 29 -26.27 -16.16 -14.24
N PRO A 30 -25.32 -17.11 -14.27
CA PRO A 30 -24.77 -17.83 -13.10
C PRO A 30 -23.62 -17.03 -12.46
N SER A 31 -23.83 -16.49 -11.26
CA SER A 31 -22.73 -15.93 -10.45
C SER A 31 -21.82 -17.10 -10.08
N PRO A 32 -20.55 -17.12 -10.53
CA PRO A 32 -19.60 -18.14 -10.14
C PRO A 32 -19.47 -18.09 -8.62
N SER A 33 -19.48 -19.25 -7.97
CA SER A 33 -19.34 -19.37 -6.51
C SER A 33 -18.02 -18.82 -5.92
N GLY A 34 -17.15 -18.24 -6.76
CA GLY A 34 -15.90 -17.56 -6.42
C GLY A 34 -15.92 -16.02 -6.59
N ASP A 35 -17.09 -15.40 -6.85
CA ASP A 35 -17.29 -13.94 -7.02
C ASP A 35 -17.86 -13.28 -5.73
N ALA A 36 -17.97 -14.05 -4.64
CA ALA A 36 -18.43 -13.54 -3.33
C ALA A 36 -17.32 -13.44 -2.28
N ASP A 37 -16.10 -13.87 -2.63
CA ASP A 37 -14.92 -13.94 -1.78
C ASP A 37 -13.78 -13.02 -2.20
N ASP A 38 -13.91 -12.28 -3.31
CA ASP A 38 -13.06 -11.14 -3.66
C ASP A 38 -13.42 -9.87 -2.86
N ASN A 39 -12.62 -8.82 -3.05
CA ASN A 39 -12.75 -7.57 -2.33
C ASN A 39 -12.96 -6.36 -3.25
N ASP A 40 -13.49 -6.61 -4.45
CA ASP A 40 -13.60 -5.63 -5.52
C ASP A 40 -14.59 -4.52 -5.19
N ILE A 41 -14.21 -3.30 -5.49
CA ILE A 41 -14.96 -2.09 -5.21
C ILE A 41 -14.91 -1.13 -6.39
N LEU A 42 -16.00 -0.38 -6.60
CA LEU A 42 -16.04 0.64 -7.64
C LEU A 42 -14.89 1.63 -7.44
N SER A 43 -14.10 1.89 -8.50
CA SER A 43 -13.00 2.88 -8.50
C SER A 43 -13.45 4.29 -8.08
N SER A 44 -14.72 4.64 -8.30
CA SER A 44 -15.33 5.88 -7.79
C SER A 44 -15.42 5.98 -6.25
N SER A 45 -15.21 4.87 -5.54
CA SER A 45 -15.20 4.79 -4.07
C SER A 45 -13.82 5.01 -3.46
N LEU A 46 -12.78 5.20 -4.29
CA LEU A 46 -11.42 5.38 -3.81
C LEU A 46 -11.31 6.61 -2.89
N PRO A 47 -10.52 6.55 -1.81
CA PRO A 47 -10.28 7.69 -0.94
C PRO A 47 -9.70 8.89 -1.71
N GLY A 48 -10.15 10.09 -1.38
CA GLY A 48 -9.70 11.34 -2.03
C GLY A 48 -8.17 11.53 -2.07
N PRO A 49 -7.42 11.25 -0.98
CA PRO A 49 -5.96 11.30 -1.00
C PRO A 49 -5.34 10.35 -2.02
N PHE A 50 -5.95 9.18 -2.23
CA PHE A 50 -5.44 8.19 -3.18
C PHE A 50 -5.80 8.56 -4.62
N SER A 51 -7.07 8.85 -4.89
CA SER A 51 -7.54 9.21 -6.23
C SER A 51 -6.89 10.49 -6.77
N THR A 52 -6.55 11.45 -5.91
CA THR A 52 -5.80 12.67 -6.29
C THR A 52 -4.39 12.34 -6.78
N ARG A 53 -3.73 11.35 -6.18
CA ARG A 53 -2.39 10.93 -6.60
C ARG A 53 -2.42 10.16 -7.91
N LEU A 54 -3.36 9.21 -8.06
CA LEU A 54 -3.55 8.48 -9.32
C LEU A 54 -3.84 9.42 -10.50
N THR A 55 -4.74 10.39 -10.29
CA THR A 55 -5.06 11.41 -11.32
C THR A 55 -3.88 12.34 -11.64
N SER A 56 -2.97 12.58 -10.69
CA SER A 56 -1.75 13.37 -10.95
C SER A 56 -0.81 12.70 -11.95
N TYR A 57 -0.81 11.36 -11.99
CA TYR A 57 -0.07 10.56 -12.97
C TYR A 57 -0.92 10.20 -14.20
N SER A 58 -2.13 10.77 -14.33
CA SER A 58 -3.08 10.44 -15.40
C SER A 58 -3.44 8.96 -15.48
N LEU A 59 -3.38 8.25 -14.35
CA LEU A 59 -3.68 6.83 -14.29
C LEU A 59 -5.18 6.60 -14.40
N THR A 60 -5.59 5.79 -15.36
CA THR A 60 -6.94 5.21 -15.46
C THR A 60 -6.96 3.91 -14.65
N VAL A 61 -7.92 3.81 -13.73
CA VAL A 61 -8.10 2.62 -12.89
C VAL A 61 -9.09 1.71 -13.60
N ASP A 62 -8.64 0.50 -13.91
CA ASP A 62 -9.51 -0.54 -14.44
C ASP A 62 -10.26 -1.22 -13.29
N GLU A 63 -9.50 -1.64 -12.28
CA GLU A 63 -10.00 -2.40 -11.15
C GLU A 63 -9.51 -1.84 -9.81
N ALA A 64 -10.32 -2.02 -8.77
CA ALA A 64 -9.97 -1.61 -7.42
C ALA A 64 -10.49 -2.60 -6.39
N ALA A 65 -9.73 -2.83 -5.33
CA ALA A 65 -10.14 -3.63 -4.18
C ALA A 65 -9.88 -2.91 -2.86
N LEU A 66 -10.68 -3.28 -1.86
CA LEU A 66 -10.59 -2.77 -0.49
C LEU A 66 -10.55 -3.93 0.50
N SER A 67 -9.51 -4.00 1.32
CA SER A 67 -9.32 -5.06 2.30
C SER A 67 -10.58 -5.41 3.11
N GLY A 68 -10.97 -6.68 3.06
CA GLY A 68 -12.15 -7.21 3.74
C GLY A 68 -13.49 -6.65 3.26
N TYR A 69 -13.55 -6.05 2.08
CA TYR A 69 -14.79 -5.64 1.45
C TYR A 69 -15.59 -6.85 0.96
N THR A 70 -16.91 -6.84 1.14
CA THR A 70 -17.78 -8.00 0.80
C THR A 70 -18.95 -7.59 -0.11
N GLY A 71 -18.79 -6.54 -0.92
CA GLY A 71 -19.86 -5.97 -1.74
C GLY A 71 -20.87 -5.07 -1.01
N ALA A 72 -20.90 -5.09 0.34
CA ALA A 72 -21.93 -4.39 1.12
C ALA A 72 -21.42 -3.68 2.38
N ASN A 73 -20.18 -3.91 2.79
CA ASN A 73 -19.60 -3.28 3.98
C ASN A 73 -18.72 -2.08 3.58
N THR A 74 -17.90 -1.57 4.51
CA THR A 74 -16.98 -0.45 4.24
C THR A 74 -15.51 -0.90 4.28
N GLY A 75 -15.26 -2.19 4.00
CA GLY A 75 -13.97 -2.82 4.27
C GLY A 75 -13.65 -3.01 5.75
N ALA A 76 -12.54 -3.69 6.02
CA ALA A 76 -12.02 -4.01 7.33
C ALA A 76 -10.52 -3.72 7.42
N ASN A 77 -10.02 -3.49 8.64
CA ASN A 77 -8.61 -3.19 8.87
C ASN A 77 -7.74 -4.43 8.59
N ILE A 78 -6.60 -4.25 7.92
CA ILE A 78 -5.54 -5.26 7.79
C ILE A 78 -4.62 -5.30 9.02
N ILE A 79 -4.57 -4.19 9.75
CA ILE A 79 -3.79 -4.04 10.98
C ILE A 79 -4.57 -3.26 12.03
N ASN A 80 -4.40 -3.66 13.29
CA ASN A 80 -4.81 -2.89 14.45
C ASN A 80 -3.57 -2.30 15.13
N ILE A 81 -3.70 -1.07 15.60
CA ILE A 81 -2.61 -0.30 16.19
C ILE A 81 -2.98 0.12 17.60
N THR A 82 -2.06 -0.12 18.53
CA THR A 82 -2.16 0.36 19.91
C THR A 82 -0.90 1.11 20.30
N GLY A 83 -1.01 2.04 21.24
CA GLY A 83 0.13 2.85 21.70
C GLY A 83 0.54 3.99 20.77
N ALA A 84 -0.15 4.17 19.63
CA ALA A 84 0.01 5.33 18.76
C ALA A 84 -0.39 6.63 19.46
N THR A 85 0.24 7.71 19.02
CA THR A 85 -0.03 9.10 19.42
C THR A 85 -0.63 9.86 18.23
N ALA A 86 -1.05 11.11 18.45
CA ALA A 86 -1.50 11.99 17.37
C ALA A 86 -0.38 12.34 16.35
N THR A 87 0.88 12.09 16.68
CA THR A 87 2.07 12.30 15.83
C THR A 87 2.62 11.01 15.25
N THR A 88 1.99 9.87 15.52
CA THR A 88 2.38 8.60 14.89
C THR A 88 1.99 8.65 13.43
N ASP A 89 2.97 8.38 12.58
CA ASP A 89 2.79 8.20 11.15
C ASP A 89 3.01 6.73 10.79
N LEU A 90 2.32 6.26 9.76
CA LEU A 90 2.59 4.96 9.15
C LEU A 90 3.22 5.18 7.79
N ALA A 91 3.89 4.14 7.29
CA ALA A 91 4.38 4.12 5.93
C ALA A 91 4.38 2.71 5.39
N LEU A 92 4.22 2.60 4.08
CA LEU A 92 4.52 1.39 3.34
C LEU A 92 6.03 1.35 3.06
N THR A 93 6.67 0.23 3.41
CA THR A 93 8.12 0.07 3.30
C THR A 93 8.50 -1.32 2.82
N GLY A 94 9.74 -1.46 2.38
CA GLY A 94 10.37 -2.75 2.13
C GLY A 94 10.80 -3.46 3.41
N ALA A 95 11.41 -4.63 3.24
CA ALA A 95 11.87 -5.45 4.34
C ALA A 95 12.76 -4.65 5.31
N ASN A 96 12.58 -4.88 6.61
CA ASN A 96 13.28 -4.17 7.70
C ASN A 96 13.06 -2.65 7.73
N GLY A 97 11.97 -2.15 7.14
CA GLY A 97 11.67 -0.72 7.12
C GLY A 97 12.47 0.06 6.06
N ALA A 98 13.02 -0.62 5.06
CA ALA A 98 13.73 0.04 3.97
C ALA A 98 12.76 0.94 3.18
N ALA A 99 13.13 2.20 2.98
CA ALA A 99 12.35 3.09 2.13
C ALA A 99 12.45 2.66 0.66
N PHE A 100 11.33 2.65 -0.04
CA PHE A 100 11.31 2.58 -1.49
C PHE A 100 11.80 3.92 -2.08
N PRO A 101 12.40 3.92 -3.28
CA PRO A 101 12.68 5.17 -3.98
C PRO A 101 11.37 5.87 -4.35
N ASP A 102 11.41 7.20 -4.36
CA ASP A 102 10.29 8.01 -4.83
C ASP A 102 10.05 7.77 -6.32
N TYR A 103 8.77 7.68 -6.73
CA TYR A 103 8.42 7.57 -8.14
C TYR A 103 8.52 8.93 -8.84
N GLU A 104 9.68 9.18 -9.44
CA GLU A 104 10.01 10.39 -10.18
C GLU A 104 10.94 10.11 -11.38
N THR A 105 10.94 11.01 -12.37
CA THR A 105 11.75 10.88 -13.58
C THR A 105 13.23 10.66 -13.26
N GLY A 106 13.81 9.63 -13.86
CA GLY A 106 15.21 9.23 -13.64
C GLY A 106 15.50 8.49 -12.33
N ALA A 107 14.50 8.27 -11.46
CA ALA A 107 14.66 7.36 -10.32
C ALA A 107 14.79 5.92 -10.80
N THR A 108 15.49 5.08 -10.03
CA THR A 108 15.55 3.63 -10.30
C THR A 108 15.27 2.85 -9.02
N SER A 109 14.65 1.68 -9.15
CA SER A 109 14.32 0.81 -8.02
C SER A 109 14.97 -0.56 -8.14
N ALA A 110 15.52 -1.02 -7.03
CA ALA A 110 15.98 -2.41 -6.88
C ALA A 110 14.96 -3.30 -6.16
N PHE A 111 13.78 -2.76 -5.85
CA PHE A 111 12.74 -3.47 -5.08
C PHE A 111 11.81 -4.23 -6.00
N SER A 112 12.26 -5.40 -6.46
CA SER A 112 11.44 -6.33 -7.23
C SER A 112 10.23 -6.80 -6.42
N SER A 113 9.04 -6.64 -7.00
CA SER A 113 7.79 -7.21 -6.49
C SER A 113 7.76 -8.74 -6.63
N GLY A 114 8.51 -9.30 -7.60
CA GLY A 114 8.41 -10.71 -7.99
C GLY A 114 7.25 -10.99 -8.95
N LEU A 115 6.46 -9.98 -9.30
CA LEU A 115 5.38 -10.02 -10.28
C LEU A 115 5.86 -9.44 -11.61
N PHE A 116 5.14 -9.79 -12.67
CA PHE A 116 5.38 -9.28 -14.01
C PHE A 116 4.08 -8.69 -14.54
N ALA A 117 4.18 -7.64 -15.35
CA ALA A 117 3.06 -7.03 -16.04
C ALA A 117 3.08 -7.44 -17.51
N VAL A 118 1.91 -7.62 -18.10
CA VAL A 118 1.71 -7.76 -19.54
C VAL A 118 1.05 -6.48 -20.05
N ALA A 119 1.71 -5.78 -20.96
CA ALA A 119 1.12 -4.65 -21.67
C ALA A 119 0.20 -5.13 -22.80
N ASP A 120 -0.70 -4.27 -23.29
CA ASP A 120 -1.60 -4.56 -24.42
C ASP A 120 -0.90 -5.07 -25.70
N ASP A 121 0.36 -4.66 -25.91
CA ASP A 121 1.16 -5.10 -27.06
C ASP A 121 1.82 -6.48 -26.85
N GLY A 122 1.56 -7.12 -25.70
CA GLY A 122 2.09 -8.42 -25.29
C GLY A 122 3.49 -8.34 -24.66
N THR A 123 4.04 -7.15 -24.45
CA THR A 123 5.33 -6.99 -23.76
C THR A 123 5.20 -7.38 -22.29
N ILE A 124 6.12 -8.22 -21.82
CA ILE A 124 6.19 -8.65 -20.42
C ILE A 124 7.35 -7.94 -19.74
N SER A 125 7.06 -7.22 -18.66
CA SER A 125 8.04 -6.48 -17.86
C SER A 125 7.95 -6.89 -16.39
N GLU A 126 9.08 -7.02 -15.71
CA GLU A 126 9.08 -7.20 -14.25
C GLU A 126 8.57 -5.93 -13.57
N ILE A 127 7.83 -6.09 -12.47
CA ILE A 127 7.28 -4.98 -11.72
C ILE A 127 8.18 -4.62 -10.54
N PHE A 128 8.58 -3.35 -10.44
CA PHE A 128 9.37 -2.81 -9.32
C PHE A 128 8.55 -1.84 -8.47
N LEU A 129 8.88 -1.76 -7.18
CA LEU A 129 8.16 -0.97 -6.19
C LEU A 129 8.80 0.41 -6.00
N PHE A 130 7.96 1.43 -6.01
CA PHE A 130 8.29 2.82 -5.72
C PHE A 130 7.30 3.40 -4.71
N THR A 131 7.70 4.37 -3.90
CA THR A 131 6.77 5.12 -3.04
C THR A 131 6.29 6.38 -3.75
N ASP A 132 5.10 6.85 -3.40
CA ASP A 132 4.67 8.18 -3.85
C ASP A 132 5.54 9.28 -3.21
N PRO A 133 6.04 10.26 -3.98
CA PRO A 133 6.92 11.31 -3.47
C PRO A 133 6.30 12.23 -2.41
N THR A 134 4.98 12.20 -2.25
CA THR A 134 4.24 13.11 -1.37
C THR A 134 3.39 12.39 -0.33
N ASN A 135 3.26 11.06 -0.42
CA ASN A 135 2.43 10.25 0.45
C ASN A 135 3.04 8.85 0.62
N ASN A 136 3.77 8.68 1.71
CA ASN A 136 4.43 7.41 2.11
C ASN A 136 3.46 6.25 2.40
N ASN A 137 2.15 6.48 2.39
CA ASN A 137 1.15 5.43 2.46
C ASN A 137 0.79 4.86 1.07
N ILE A 138 1.36 5.39 -0.02
CA ILE A 138 1.11 4.92 -1.37
C ILE A 138 2.38 4.29 -1.94
N VAL A 139 2.25 3.08 -2.49
CA VAL A 139 3.30 2.40 -3.24
C VAL A 139 2.78 2.08 -4.64
N TYR A 140 3.60 2.36 -5.64
CA TYR A 140 3.35 2.04 -7.04
C TYR A 140 4.14 0.79 -7.44
N GLY A 141 3.47 -0.12 -8.14
CA GLY A 141 4.11 -1.16 -8.93
C GLY A 141 4.31 -0.64 -10.36
N VAL A 142 5.55 -0.60 -10.82
CA VAL A 142 5.96 0.01 -12.09
C VAL A 142 6.51 -1.07 -13.04
N ALA A 143 6.07 -1.08 -14.31
CA ALA A 143 6.49 -2.06 -15.33
C ALA A 143 7.91 -1.77 -15.86
N GLY A 144 8.89 -1.99 -15.01
CA GLY A 144 10.30 -1.69 -15.23
C GLY A 144 10.92 -1.12 -13.97
N ASP A 145 12.23 -0.92 -13.99
CA ASP A 145 13.00 -0.49 -12.83
C ASP A 145 13.19 1.04 -12.77
N SER A 146 12.60 1.81 -13.69
CA SER A 146 12.72 3.26 -13.77
C SER A 146 11.45 4.00 -13.35
N GLY A 147 11.60 5.17 -12.72
CA GLY A 147 10.47 6.08 -12.45
C GLY A 147 9.90 6.75 -13.71
N ASP A 148 10.48 6.49 -14.88
CA ASP A 148 9.93 6.86 -16.19
C ASP A 148 9.05 5.75 -16.81
N ASP A 149 9.07 4.54 -16.22
CA ASP A 149 8.27 3.41 -16.67
C ASP A 149 6.82 3.53 -16.14
N PRO A 150 5.84 2.94 -16.84
CA PRO A 150 4.42 3.08 -16.50
C PRO A 150 4.02 2.34 -15.22
N ILE A 151 3.08 2.92 -14.48
CA ILE A 151 2.49 2.32 -13.28
C ILE A 151 1.48 1.23 -13.71
N VAL A 152 1.62 0.04 -13.14
CA VAL A 152 0.77 -1.14 -13.36
C VAL A 152 -0.27 -1.27 -12.26
N PHE A 153 0.15 -1.07 -11.01
CA PHE A 153 -0.76 -1.11 -9.88
C PHE A 153 -0.37 -0.04 -8.86
N ALA A 154 -1.31 0.30 -7.98
CA ALA A 154 -1.01 1.11 -6.81
C ALA A 154 -1.66 0.53 -5.56
N VAL A 155 -0.96 0.60 -4.43
CA VAL A 155 -1.45 0.18 -3.12
C VAL A 155 -1.48 1.40 -2.21
N TYR A 156 -2.56 1.56 -1.45
CA TYR A 156 -2.71 2.65 -0.49
C TYR A 156 -3.10 2.13 0.91
N LEU A 157 -2.36 2.58 1.92
CA LEU A 157 -2.64 2.34 3.33
C LEU A 157 -3.50 3.48 3.91
N GLU A 158 -4.80 3.23 4.03
CA GLU A 158 -5.73 4.18 4.63
C GLU A 158 -5.71 4.05 6.16
N GLU A 159 -5.27 5.09 6.87
CA GLU A 159 -5.27 5.12 8.32
C GLU A 159 -6.68 5.33 8.90
N VAL A 160 -7.08 4.44 9.80
CA VAL A 160 -8.32 4.57 10.57
C VAL A 160 -8.04 5.27 11.89
N LYS A 161 -8.53 6.50 12.03
CA LYS A 161 -8.31 7.34 13.22
C LYS A 161 -9.52 7.38 14.14
N THR A 162 -9.27 7.23 15.44
CA THR A 162 -10.23 7.50 16.51
C THR A 162 -9.71 8.68 17.33
N SER A 163 -10.48 9.78 17.37
CA SER A 163 -10.08 11.02 18.07
C SER A 163 -8.70 11.56 17.63
N GLY A 164 -8.37 11.43 16.34
CA GLY A 164 -7.09 11.90 15.77
C GLY A 164 -5.90 10.98 16.00
N ILE A 165 -6.09 9.81 16.62
CA ILE A 165 -5.05 8.81 16.84
C ILE A 165 -5.30 7.63 15.90
N THR A 166 -4.26 7.17 15.20
CA THR A 166 -4.34 6.00 14.32
C THR A 166 -4.54 4.73 15.15
N THR A 167 -5.65 4.04 14.91
CA THR A 167 -6.10 2.83 15.63
C THR A 167 -6.05 1.57 14.78
N GLY A 168 -5.86 1.73 13.47
CA GLY A 168 -5.69 0.64 12.51
C GLY A 168 -5.52 1.22 11.12
N ALA A 169 -5.43 0.34 10.12
CA ALA A 169 -5.39 0.76 8.72
C ALA A 169 -6.06 -0.27 7.82
N LYS A 170 -6.66 0.22 6.73
CA LYS A 170 -7.18 -0.58 5.63
C LYS A 170 -6.23 -0.50 4.46
N MET A 171 -6.28 -1.49 3.58
CA MET A 171 -5.49 -1.53 2.36
C MET A 171 -6.40 -1.42 1.15
N TRP A 172 -6.02 -0.52 0.25
CA TRP A 172 -6.61 -0.37 -1.06
C TRP A 172 -5.60 -0.83 -2.09
N SER A 173 -6.05 -1.50 -3.14
CA SER A 173 -5.25 -1.82 -4.32
C SER A 173 -6.01 -1.43 -5.58
N VAL A 174 -5.29 -1.02 -6.60
CA VAL A 174 -5.84 -0.75 -7.94
C VAL A 174 -4.93 -1.31 -9.00
N LEU A 175 -5.51 -1.76 -10.11
CA LEU A 175 -4.80 -2.03 -11.35
C LEU A 175 -5.04 -0.89 -12.34
N ALA A 176 -3.98 -0.56 -13.07
CA ALA A 176 -4.00 0.44 -14.12
C ALA A 176 -4.51 -0.19 -15.42
N ASP A 177 -5.37 0.55 -16.12
CA ASP A 177 -5.82 0.19 -17.45
C ASP A 177 -4.63 0.10 -18.45
N GLY A 178 -4.70 -0.87 -19.35
CA GLY A 178 -3.65 -1.21 -20.32
C GLY A 178 -2.54 -2.14 -19.81
N TYR A 179 -2.67 -2.65 -18.57
CA TYR A 179 -1.78 -3.66 -18.00
C TYR A 179 -2.57 -4.73 -17.26
N THR A 180 -2.13 -5.98 -17.39
CA THR A 180 -2.60 -7.10 -16.55
C THR A 180 -1.41 -7.74 -15.83
N LEU A 181 -1.65 -8.46 -14.73
CA LEU A 181 -0.59 -9.24 -14.11
C LEU A 181 -0.32 -10.49 -14.96
N ALA A 182 0.96 -10.79 -15.16
CA ALA A 182 1.37 -11.92 -15.98
C ALA A 182 1.10 -13.23 -15.26
N HIS A 183 0.43 -14.13 -15.94
CA HIS A 183 0.06 -15.43 -15.40
C HIS A 183 0.49 -16.59 -16.26
N THR A 184 0.54 -17.76 -15.63
CA THR A 184 1.03 -18.98 -16.24
C THR A 184 -0.08 -19.84 -16.86
N THR A 185 -1.33 -19.53 -16.58
CA THR A 185 -2.48 -20.30 -17.08
C THR A 185 -3.57 -19.35 -17.52
N ASP A 186 -3.77 -19.21 -18.83
CA ASP A 186 -4.95 -18.55 -19.36
C ASP A 186 -6.10 -19.56 -19.28
N GLY A 187 -6.90 -19.43 -18.23
CA GLY A 187 -8.00 -20.32 -17.91
C GLY A 187 -9.10 -20.35 -18.97
N SER A 188 -9.98 -21.36 -18.88
CA SER A 188 -11.31 -21.30 -19.51
C SER A 188 -12.43 -21.24 -18.46
N SER A 189 -12.05 -20.95 -17.21
CA SER A 189 -12.91 -20.86 -16.04
C SER A 189 -12.48 -19.66 -15.21
N VAL A 190 -13.43 -19.03 -14.55
CA VAL A 190 -13.27 -17.83 -13.70
C VAL A 190 -12.08 -17.95 -12.75
N ALA A 191 -12.01 -19.02 -11.94
CA ALA A 191 -10.92 -19.29 -11.00
C ALA A 191 -9.51 -19.54 -11.61
N ALA A 192 -9.37 -19.40 -12.93
CA ALA A 192 -8.10 -19.47 -13.64
C ALA A 192 -7.74 -18.15 -14.34
N HIS A 193 -8.48 -17.07 -14.04
CA HIS A 193 -8.16 -15.68 -14.35
C HIS A 193 -7.81 -14.88 -13.07
N ASP A 194 -8.00 -15.46 -11.88
CA ASP A 194 -7.65 -14.83 -10.59
C ASP A 194 -6.12 -14.81 -10.37
N ASP A 195 -5.45 -13.75 -10.81
CA ASP A 195 -4.06 -13.50 -10.41
C ASP A 195 -3.98 -12.65 -9.15
N PHE A 196 -3.29 -13.19 -8.15
CA PHE A 196 -3.14 -12.50 -6.88
C PHE A 196 -2.04 -11.44 -6.98
N LEU A 197 -2.37 -10.21 -6.60
CA LEU A 197 -1.39 -9.19 -6.21
C LEU A 197 -0.70 -9.61 -4.90
N ASP A 198 0.19 -10.60 -4.97
CA ASP A 198 0.92 -11.14 -3.83
C ASP A 198 2.25 -10.40 -3.61
N LEU A 199 2.24 -9.47 -2.65
CA LEU A 199 3.41 -8.74 -2.20
C LEU A 199 3.97 -9.29 -0.88
N THR A 200 3.73 -10.58 -0.59
CA THR A 200 4.24 -11.25 0.61
C THR A 200 5.76 -11.14 0.68
N ASN A 201 6.26 -10.66 1.83
CA ASN A 201 7.67 -10.37 2.09
C ASN A 201 8.27 -9.26 1.20
N LYS A 202 7.45 -8.49 0.48
CA LYS A 202 7.88 -7.37 -0.37
C LYS A 202 7.40 -6.03 0.18
N LEU A 203 6.15 -5.99 0.63
CA LEU A 203 5.50 -4.81 1.18
C LEU A 203 5.23 -5.00 2.68
N PHE A 204 5.62 -4.01 3.48
CA PHE A 204 5.47 -4.01 4.93
C PHE A 204 4.85 -2.69 5.39
N VAL A 205 4.25 -2.70 6.58
CA VAL A 205 3.80 -1.48 7.26
C VAL A 205 4.78 -1.16 8.37
N SER A 206 5.33 0.06 8.35
CA SER A 206 6.20 0.58 9.40
C SER A 206 5.51 1.72 10.15
N ALA A 207 5.66 1.75 11.47
CA ALA A 207 5.32 2.92 12.25
C ALA A 207 6.54 3.84 12.32
N ILE A 208 6.35 5.08 11.90
CA ILE A 208 7.32 6.15 12.02
C ILE A 208 6.96 6.91 13.30
N ALA A 209 7.82 6.80 14.29
CA ALA A 209 7.72 7.58 15.52
C ALA A 209 8.66 8.77 15.41
N GLU A 210 8.10 9.97 15.47
CA GLU A 210 8.87 11.19 15.65
C GLU A 210 9.26 11.32 17.13
N ASN A 211 10.56 11.33 17.41
CA ASN A 211 11.10 11.61 18.73
C ASN A 211 11.43 13.10 18.83
N ASP A 212 10.47 13.91 19.26
CA ASP A 212 10.69 15.33 19.53
C ASP A 212 11.42 15.55 20.87
N PHE A 213 12.49 16.31 20.82
CA PHE A 213 13.16 16.84 22.01
C PHE A 213 13.50 18.31 21.82
N SER A 214 13.33 19.11 22.88
CA SER A 214 13.61 20.54 22.85
C SER A 214 14.38 20.96 24.09
N PHE A 215 15.38 21.80 23.88
CA PHE A 215 16.13 22.48 24.93
C PHE A 215 15.73 23.95 25.08
N ALA A 216 14.59 24.34 24.51
CA ALA A 216 14.08 25.70 24.63
C ALA A 216 13.97 26.08 26.12
N ASN A 217 14.58 27.22 26.49
CA ASN A 217 14.65 27.76 27.85
C ASN A 217 15.55 26.99 28.84
N ALA A 218 16.47 26.14 28.39
CA ALA A 218 17.50 25.58 29.27
C ALA A 218 18.36 26.72 29.88
N PRO A 219 18.48 26.83 31.22
CA PRO A 219 19.30 27.85 31.87
C PRO A 219 20.79 27.76 31.49
N SER A 220 21.46 28.91 31.45
CA SER A 220 22.90 28.97 31.20
C SER A 220 23.69 28.17 32.24
N GLY A 221 24.59 27.31 31.78
CA GLY A 221 25.48 26.49 32.64
C GLY A 221 24.94 25.10 33.02
N GLN A 222 23.83 24.67 32.42
CA GLN A 222 23.32 23.31 32.59
C GLN A 222 24.12 22.34 31.71
N ASN A 223 24.69 21.29 32.30
CA ASN A 223 25.32 20.21 31.54
C ASN A 223 24.23 19.43 30.80
N LEU A 224 24.21 19.53 29.47
CA LEU A 224 23.29 18.80 28.61
C LEU A 224 24.00 17.57 28.06
N PHE A 225 23.88 16.45 28.78
CA PHE A 225 24.28 15.13 28.27
C PHE A 225 23.05 14.24 28.22
N MET A 226 22.50 14.08 27.02
CA MET A 226 21.43 13.10 26.78
C MET A 226 21.86 12.17 25.65
N MET A 227 21.68 10.88 25.91
CA MET A 227 21.94 9.81 24.94
C MET A 227 20.60 9.23 24.50
N PHE A 228 20.32 9.32 23.20
CA PHE A 228 19.14 8.72 22.59
C PHE A 228 19.57 7.51 21.78
N GLY A 229 19.01 6.34 22.05
CA GLY A 229 19.31 5.12 21.32
C GLY A 229 19.47 3.90 22.23
N ASN A 230 20.24 2.92 21.78
CA ASN A 230 20.54 1.70 22.54
C ASN A 230 22.06 1.57 22.75
N THR A 231 22.49 0.44 23.31
CA THR A 231 23.91 0.18 23.60
C THR A 231 24.79 0.06 22.35
N THR A 232 24.19 -0.04 21.16
CA THR A 232 24.88 -0.33 19.89
C THR A 232 24.82 0.86 18.93
N LEU A 233 23.77 1.68 18.99
CA LEU A 233 23.62 2.89 18.19
C LEU A 233 22.93 3.97 19.03
N ALA A 234 23.64 5.08 19.25
CA ALA A 234 23.10 6.19 19.99
C ALA A 234 23.57 7.54 19.45
N ILE A 235 22.67 8.53 19.57
CA ILE A 235 22.94 9.94 19.34
C ILE A 235 23.24 10.56 20.70
N LEU A 236 24.44 11.13 20.83
CA LEU A 236 24.82 11.94 21.99
C LEU A 236 24.66 13.41 21.61
N VAL A 237 23.77 14.10 22.31
CA VAL A 237 23.61 15.55 22.16
C VAL A 237 24.34 16.23 23.31
N THR A 238 25.23 17.17 22.97
CA THR A 238 25.98 17.99 23.92
C THR A 238 25.76 19.47 23.63
N GLY A 239 25.50 20.26 24.68
CA GLY A 239 25.34 21.72 24.62
C GLY A 239 26.13 22.42 25.71
#